data_AF-A0A953MKI9-F1
#
_entry.id   AF-A0A953MKI9-F1
#
_cell.length_a   1.000
_cell.length_b   1.000
_cell.length_c   1.000
_cell.angle_alpha   90.00
_cell.angle_beta   90.00
_cell.angle_gamma   90.00
#
_symmetry.space_group_name_H-M   'P 1'
#
loop_
_entity.id
_entity.type
_entity.pdbx_description
1 polymer ?
#
loop_
_entity_poly.entity_id
_entity_poly.type
_entity_poly.pdbx_seq_one_letter_code
_entity_poly.pdbx_strand_id
1 'polypeptide(L)' 'MERIVNIAKNKVEADKWEIHQQINMKPEERQKIVKLLKLRFYGKNCKDVKEVHFKNVQ' A
#
# COMPACT_ATOMS: atom_id res chain seq x y z
N MET A 1 -8.11 -8.95 6.95
CA MET A 1 -8.02 -7.81 7.87
C MET A 1 -9.40 -7.26 8.07
N GLU A 2 -9.81 -7.14 9.33
CA GLU A 2 -11.00 -6.40 9.72
C GLU A 2 -10.78 -4.91 9.46
N ARG A 3 -11.80 -4.21 8.95
CA ARG A 3 -11.69 -2.78 8.62
C ARG A 3 -11.86 -1.96 9.90
N ILE A 4 -10.74 -1.61 10.54
CA ILE A 4 -10.73 -0.70 11.69
C ILE A 4 -10.52 0.73 11.20
N VAL A 5 -11.49 1.60 11.46
CA VAL A 5 -11.42 3.03 11.13
C VAL A 5 -11.10 3.81 12.41
N ASN A 6 -10.05 4.62 12.39
CA ASN A 6 -9.72 5.57 13.45
C ASN A 6 -10.02 6.99 12.97
N ILE A 7 -10.84 7.72 13.73
CA ILE A 7 -11.12 9.14 13.49
C ILE A 7 -10.29 9.93 14.50
N ALA A 8 -9.13 10.40 14.06
CA ALA A 8 -8.21 11.18 14.89
C ALA A 8 -8.73 12.60 15.15
N LYS A 9 -8.48 13.14 16.34
CA LYS A 9 -8.88 14.50 16.73
C LYS A 9 -7.93 15.57 16.22
N ASN A 10 -6.69 15.19 15.89
CA ASN A 10 -5.66 16.08 15.37
C ASN A 10 -4.65 15.29 14.53
N LYS A 11 -3.78 16.02 13.81
CA LYS A 11 -2.74 15.44 12.95
C LYS A 11 -1.80 14.48 13.69
N VAL A 12 -1.36 14.85 14.90
CA VAL A 12 -0.41 14.05 15.69
C VAL A 12 -0.98 12.68 16.03
N GLU A 13 -2.26 12.61 16.35
CA GLU A 13 -2.96 11.35 16.60
C GLU A 13 -3.10 10.51 15.33
N ALA A 14 -3.40 11.14 14.19
CA ALA A 14 -3.47 10.46 12.90
C ALA A 14 -2.11 9.83 12.52
N ASP A 15 -1.03 10.59 12.64
CA ASP A 15 0.33 10.13 12.34
C ASP A 15 0.72 8.94 13.23
N LYS A 16 0.42 9.02 14.53
CA LYS A 16 0.67 7.92 15.49
C LYS A 16 -0.12 6.68 15.11
N TRP A 17 -1.40 6.82 14.75
CA TRP A 17 -2.23 5.69 14.35
C TRP A 17 -1.68 5.00 13.11
N GLU A 18 -1.27 5.78 12.11
CA GLU A 18 -0.66 5.25 10.88
C GLU A 18 0.63 4.48 11.17
N ILE A 19 1.52 5.02 12.00
CA ILE A 19 2.75 4.33 12.42
C ILE A 19 2.42 3.00 13.09
N HIS A 20 1.48 2.98 14.05
CA HIS A 20 1.10 1.76 14.74
C HIS A 20 0.48 0.74 13.79
N GLN A 21 -0.33 1.17 12.82
CA GLN A 21 -0.84 0.29 11.77
C GLN A 21 0.29 -0.35 10.96
N GLN A 22 1.29 0.42 10.54
CA GLN A 22 2.41 -0.09 9.74
C GLN A 22 3.30 -1.06 10.51
N ILE A 23 3.52 -0.82 11.80
CA ILE A 23 4.29 -1.70 12.69
C ILE A 23 3.55 -3.02 12.94
N ASN A 24 2.24 -2.95 13.20
CA ASN A 24 1.45 -4.13 13.55
C ASN A 24 1.11 -5.01 12.34
N MET A 25 1.28 -4.51 11.12
CA MET A 25 1.01 -5.27 9.90
C MET A 25 2.12 -6.29 9.60
N LYS A 26 1.72 -7.56 9.41
CA LYS A 26 2.65 -8.60 8.97
C LYS A 26 3.12 -8.36 7.53
N PRO A 27 4.32 -8.82 7.13
CA PRO A 27 4.79 -8.70 5.75
C PRO A 27 3.78 -9.21 4.70
N GLU A 28 3.10 -10.31 4.96
CA GLU A 28 2.12 -10.91 4.05
C GLU A 28 0.87 -10.03 3.88
N GLU A 29 0.46 -9.36 4.95
CA GLU A 29 -0.66 -8.42 4.94
C GLU A 29 -0.33 -7.17 4.12
N ARG A 30 0.89 -6.64 4.28
CA ARG A 30 1.38 -5.52 3.46
C ARG A 30 1.39 -5.88 1.98
N GLN A 31 1.91 -7.06 1.62
CA GLN A 31 1.92 -7.53 0.23
C GLN A 31 0.50 -7.66 -0.35
N LYS A 32 -0.46 -8.19 0.43
CA LYS A 32 -1.87 -8.29 0.01
C LYS A 32 -2.48 -6.91 -0.23
N ILE A 33 -2.26 -5.96 0.67
CA ILE A 33 -2.75 -4.57 0.49
C ILE A 33 -2.15 -3.96 -0.77
N VAL A 34 -0.83 -4.05 -0.96
CA VAL A 34 -0.16 -3.49 -2.15
C VAL A 34 -0.73 -4.10 -3.43
N LYS A 35 -0.95 -5.42 -3.46
CA LYS A 35 -1.57 -6.09 -4.63
C LYS A 35 -2.98 -5.57 -4.90
N LEU A 36 -3.80 -5.41 -3.86
CA LEU A 36 -5.17 -4.88 -3.99
C LEU A 36 -5.18 -3.43 -4.46
N LEU A 37 -4.32 -2.58 -3.88
CA LEU A 37 -4.18 -1.18 -4.29
C LEU A 37 -3.70 -1.08 -5.74
N LYS A 38 -2.67 -1.87 -6.12
CA LYS A 38 -2.16 -1.92 -7.49
C LYS A 38 -3.27 -2.28 -8.48
N LEU A 39 -4.04 -3.33 -8.17
CA LEU A 39 -5.16 -3.76 -9.01
C LEU A 39 -6.27 -2.70 -9.09
N ARG A 40 -6.59 -2.02 -7.97
CA ARG A 40 -7.65 -1.02 -7.92
C ARG A 40 -7.32 0.23 -8.73
N PHE A 41 -6.09 0.73 -8.64
CA PHE A 41 -5.70 1.99 -9.26
C PHE A 41 -5.13 1.82 -10.68
N TYR A 42 -4.39 0.75 -10.94
CA TYR A 42 -3.71 0.53 -12.22
C TYR A 42 -4.29 -0.62 -13.05
N GLY A 43 -5.29 -1.32 -12.53
CA GLY A 43 -5.90 -2.46 -13.20
C GLY A 43 -5.02 -3.71 -13.23
N LYS A 44 -5.53 -4.75 -13.90
CA LYS A 44 -4.87 -6.08 -13.97
C LYS A 44 -3.58 -6.06 -14.79
N ASN A 45 -3.51 -5.20 -15.81
CA ASN A 45 -2.42 -5.15 -16.78
C ASN A 45 -1.41 -4.02 -16.48
N CYS A 46 -1.22 -3.71 -15.20
CA CYS A 46 -0.20 -2.76 -14.78
C CYS A 46 1.19 -3.37 -14.95
N LYS A 47 1.89 -2.94 -16.00
CA LYS A 47 3.29 -3.30 -16.26
C LYS A 47 4.14 -3.04 -15.03
N ASP A 48 5.08 -3.92 -14.76
CA ASP A 48 6.06 -3.66 -13.71
C ASP A 48 6.98 -2.51 -14.11
N VAL A 49 7.42 -1.70 -13.14
CA VAL A 49 8.34 -0.58 -13.39
C VAL A 49 9.61 -1.08 -14.07
N LYS A 50 10.10 -2.27 -13.67
CA LYS A 50 11.25 -2.90 -14.33
C LYS A 50 10.93 -3.25 -15.79
N GLU A 51 9.77 -3.81 -16.08
CA GLU A 51 9.36 -4.14 -17.46
C GLU A 51 9.28 -2.91 -18.37
N VAL A 52 8.95 -1.74 -17.81
CA VAL A 52 8.90 -0.48 -18.55
C VAL A 52 10.32 0.04 -18.82
N HIS A 53 11.20 0.04 -17.81
CA HIS A 53 12.54 0.60 -17.96
C HIS A 53 13.52 -0.29 -18.74
N PHE A 54 13.38 -1.62 -18.69
CA PHE A 54 14.23 -2.53 -19.48
C PHE A 54 14.02 -2.41 -21.00
N LYS A 55 12.87 -1.89 -21.46
CA LYS A 55 12.59 -1.71 -22.89
C LYS A 55 13.28 -0.49 -23.52
N ASN A 56 13.84 0.41 -22.71
CA ASN A 56 14.46 1.64 -23.18
C ASN A 56 16.00 1.54 -23.27
N VAL A 57 16.55 0.33 -23.18
CA VAL A 57 18.02 0.06 -23.22
C VAL A 57 18.39 -0.86 -24.39
N GLN A 58 17.62 -0.82 -25.49
CA GLN A 58 17.99 -1.48 -26.76
C GLN A 58 18.29 -0.45 -27.84
#